data_AF-A0A2H5A1A7-F1
#
_entry.id   AF-A0A2H5A1A7-F1
#
_cell.length_a   1.000
_cell.length_b   1.000
_cell.length_c   1.000
_cell.angle_alpha   90.00
_cell.angle_beta   90.00
_cell.angle_gamma   90.00
#
_symmetry.space_group_name_H-M   'P 1'
#
loop_
_entity.id
_entity.type
_entity.pdbx_description
1 polymer ?
#
loop_
_entity_poly.entity_id
_entity_poly.type
_entity_poly.pdbx_seq_one_letter_code
_entity_poly.pdbx_strand_id
1 'polypeptide(L)'
;MQSAPFAVEQSLIGAALALTTVIYVGNLIALGYWARAEASARNGSTLWTFLFLYTGFGLVYYVWVRYVRHDWESRSEPADRRERIVTAYSLAVLLAFIVGAFVTPPDPMTQTLTLPPLFAVSFVVSYLFVTRGSVDGRGRTTV
;
A
#
# COMPACT_ATOMS: atom_id res chain seq x y z
N MET A 1 30.25 -17.62 -27.87
CA MET A 1 29.25 -16.52 -27.78
C MET A 1 28.10 -17.00 -26.90
N GLN A 2 28.23 -16.89 -25.57
CA GLN A 2 27.21 -17.34 -24.59
C GLN A 2 27.08 -16.37 -23.39
N SER A 3 27.76 -15.23 -23.44
CA SER A 3 27.83 -14.22 -22.36
C SER A 3 26.65 -13.23 -22.35
N ALA A 4 25.94 -13.08 -23.47
CA ALA A 4 24.78 -12.21 -23.58
C ALA A 4 23.60 -12.57 -22.63
N PRO A 5 23.17 -13.85 -22.49
CA PRO A 5 22.06 -14.18 -21.60
C PRO A 5 22.36 -13.90 -20.12
N PHE A 6 23.59 -14.15 -19.67
CA PHE A 6 24.01 -13.88 -18.29
C PHE A 6 23.99 -12.39 -17.92
N ALA A 7 24.43 -11.52 -18.83
CA ALA A 7 24.43 -10.07 -18.60
C ALA A 7 23.00 -9.50 -18.51
N VAL A 8 22.08 -10.02 -19.33
CA VAL A 8 20.66 -9.64 -19.30
C VAL A 8 20.02 -10.10 -18.00
N GLU A 9 20.27 -11.34 -17.57
CA GLU A 9 19.72 -11.90 -16.34
C GLU A 9 20.21 -11.16 -15.09
N GLN A 10 21.50 -10.82 -15.01
CA GLN A 10 22.04 -9.97 -13.93
C GLN A 10 21.41 -8.58 -13.92
N SER A 11 21.19 -7.98 -15.09
CA SER A 11 20.56 -6.66 -15.19
C SER A 11 19.10 -6.69 -14.74
N LEU A 12 18.38 -7.77 -15.06
CA LEU A 12 16.98 -7.98 -14.70
C LEU A 12 16.81 -8.16 -13.19
N ILE A 13 17.66 -8.98 -12.56
CA ILE A 13 17.68 -9.17 -11.10
C ILE A 13 18.02 -7.85 -10.40
N GLY A 14 19.04 -7.13 -10.89
CA GLY A 14 19.42 -5.83 -10.33
C GLY A 14 18.28 -4.81 -10.39
N ALA A 15 17.58 -4.72 -11.53
CA ALA A 15 16.42 -3.85 -11.69
C ALA A 15 15.26 -4.25 -10.77
N ALA A 16 14.94 -5.54 -10.67
CA ALA A 16 13.88 -6.04 -9.80
C ALA A 16 14.17 -5.78 -8.31
N LEU A 17 15.43 -5.93 -7.90
CA LEU A 17 15.88 -5.63 -6.54
C LEU A 17 15.79 -4.13 -6.24
N ALA A 18 16.22 -3.28 -7.18
CA ALA A 18 16.08 -1.83 -7.04
C ALA A 18 14.61 -1.41 -6.92
N LEU A 19 13.73 -1.94 -7.78
CA LEU A 19 12.29 -1.67 -7.73
C LEU A 19 11.67 -2.14 -6.41
N THR A 20 11.99 -3.36 -5.98
CA THR A 20 11.51 -3.91 -4.71
C THR A 20 11.94 -3.04 -3.52
N THR A 21 13.20 -2.58 -3.53
CA THR A 21 13.73 -1.68 -2.51
C THR A 21 12.96 -0.36 -2.49
N VAL A 22 12.76 0.26 -3.65
CA VAL A 22 11.98 1.49 -3.78
C VAL A 22 10.54 1.30 -3.30
N ILE A 23 9.93 0.14 -3.57
CA ILE A 23 8.57 -0.18 -3.15
C ILE A 23 8.47 -0.23 -1.61
N TYR A 24 9.39 -0.96 -0.96
CA TYR A 24 9.36 -1.08 0.50
C TYR A 24 9.74 0.22 1.22
N VAL A 25 10.79 0.90 0.77
CA VAL A 25 11.20 2.19 1.35
C VAL A 25 10.11 3.25 1.12
N GLY A 26 9.52 3.28 -0.08
CA GLY A 26 8.37 4.11 -0.41
C GLY A 26 7.19 3.86 0.53
N ASN A 27 6.93 2.60 0.88
CA ASN A 27 5.86 2.25 1.81
C ASN A 27 6.11 2.80 3.22
N LEU A 28 7.34 2.77 3.71
CA LEU A 28 7.67 3.33 5.02
C LEU A 28 7.42 4.83 5.06
N ILE A 29 7.80 5.55 3.99
CA ILE A 29 7.54 6.99 3.86
C ILE A 29 6.04 7.26 3.77
N ALA A 30 5.31 6.47 2.99
CA ALA A 30 3.86 6.56 2.83
C ALA A 30 3.14 6.35 4.18
N LEU A 31 3.47 5.28 4.90
CA LEU A 31 2.95 5.01 6.25
C LEU A 31 3.28 6.13 7.23
N GLY A 32 4.50 6.69 7.17
CA GLY A 32 4.91 7.82 8.02
C GLY A 32 4.08 9.07 7.75
N TYR A 33 3.86 9.40 6.48
CA TYR A 33 2.99 10.50 6.08
C TYR A 33 1.55 10.28 6.56
N TRP A 34 1.02 9.07 6.34
CA TRP A 34 -0.35 8.73 6.74
C TRP A 34 -0.53 8.81 8.26
N ALA A 35 0.39 8.20 9.03
CA ALA A 35 0.36 8.22 10.47
C ALA A 35 0.44 9.65 11.02
N ARG A 36 1.25 10.51 10.41
CA ARG A 36 1.35 11.93 10.78
C ARG A 36 0.05 12.67 10.51
N ALA A 37 -0.53 12.51 9.32
CA ALA A 37 -1.79 13.17 8.94
C ALA A 37 -2.97 12.69 9.81
N GLU A 38 -2.95 11.42 10.20
CA GLU A 38 -3.95 10.84 11.09
C GLU A 38 -3.79 11.33 12.53
N ALA A 39 -2.55 11.37 13.03
CA ALA A 39 -2.23 11.88 14.36
C ALA A 39 -2.54 13.38 14.48
N SER A 40 -2.23 14.19 13.47
CA SER A 40 -2.54 15.64 13.47
C SER A 40 -4.03 15.90 13.45
N ALA A 41 -4.81 15.08 12.75
CA ALA A 41 -6.27 15.20 12.73
C ALA A 41 -6.93 14.81 14.06
N ARG A 42 -6.22 14.13 14.97
CA ARG A 42 -6.78 13.53 16.20
C ARG A 42 -6.03 13.89 17.47
N ASN A 43 -5.08 14.83 17.42
CA ASN A 43 -4.16 15.12 18.52
C ASN A 43 -3.53 13.85 19.14
N GLY A 44 -3.29 12.84 18.31
CA GLY A 44 -2.76 11.54 18.71
C GLY A 44 -1.24 11.44 18.55
N SER A 45 -0.66 10.32 18.97
CA SER A 45 0.76 10.04 18.75
C SER A 45 1.01 9.48 17.35
N THR A 46 1.87 10.16 16.57
CA THR A 46 2.27 9.70 15.23
C THR A 46 2.95 8.33 15.27
N LEU A 47 3.77 8.08 16.30
CA LEU A 47 4.56 6.85 16.41
C LEU A 47 3.65 5.64 16.68
N TRP A 48 2.64 5.79 17.55
CA TRP A 48 1.70 4.71 17.83
C TRP A 48 0.83 4.36 16.63
N THR A 49 0.34 5.38 15.90
CA THR A 49 -0.41 5.17 14.66
C THR A 49 0.46 4.49 13.59
N PHE A 50 1.72 4.89 13.47
CA PHE A 50 2.65 4.26 12.53
C PHE A 50 2.88 2.78 12.87
N LEU A 51 3.19 2.46 14.12
CA LEU A 51 3.38 1.08 14.56
C LEU A 51 2.13 0.24 14.32
N PHE A 52 0.96 0.80 14.62
CA PHE A 52 -0.31 0.12 14.37
C PHE A 52 -0.50 -0.21 12.88
N LEU A 53 -0.30 0.76 11.98
CA LEU A 53 -0.42 0.54 10.55
C LEU A 53 0.66 -0.42 10.00
N TYR A 54 1.89 -0.35 10.54
CA TYR A 54 3.01 -1.19 10.12
C TYR A 54 2.77 -2.69 10.35
N THR A 55 1.94 -3.07 11.34
CA THR A 55 1.60 -4.48 11.58
C THR A 55 0.85 -5.17 10.42
N GLY A 56 0.33 -4.42 9.45
CA GLY A 56 -0.51 -4.95 8.37
C GLY A 56 -1.93 -5.27 8.85
N PHE A 57 -2.09 -5.93 10.01
CA PHE A 57 -3.40 -6.14 10.64
C PHE A 57 -4.07 -4.81 10.98
N GLY A 58 -3.33 -3.88 11.60
CA GLY A 58 -3.86 -2.56 11.89
C GLY A 58 -4.22 -1.77 10.64
N LEU A 59 -3.50 -1.97 9.53
CA LEU A 59 -3.82 -1.39 8.23
C LEU A 59 -5.14 -1.92 7.67
N VAL A 60 -5.35 -3.25 7.69
CA VAL A 60 -6.60 -3.88 7.25
C VAL A 60 -7.77 -3.42 8.11
N TYR A 61 -7.59 -3.44 9.44
CA TYR A 61 -8.62 -2.98 10.38
C TYR A 61 -8.99 -1.51 10.12
N TYR A 62 -7.98 -0.64 9.93
CA TYR A 62 -8.22 0.76 9.60
C TYR A 62 -9.03 0.88 8.29
N VAL A 63 -8.63 0.20 7.23
CA VAL A 63 -9.34 0.30 5.95
C VAL A 63 -10.77 -0.25 6.05
N TRP A 64 -10.96 -1.34 6.79
CA TRP A 64 -12.27 -1.93 7.05
C TRP A 64 -13.21 -0.96 7.78
N VAL A 65 -12.77 -0.39 8.90
CA VAL A 65 -13.60 0.56 9.67
C VAL A 65 -13.88 1.82 8.85
N ARG A 66 -12.90 2.30 8.07
CA ARG A 66 -12.98 3.57 7.32
C ARG A 66 -13.84 3.48 6.08
N TYR A 67 -13.67 2.44 5.27
CA TYR A 67 -14.28 2.36 3.94
C TYR A 67 -15.42 1.35 3.86
N VAL A 68 -15.49 0.37 4.77
CA VAL A 68 -16.56 -0.64 4.75
C VAL A 68 -17.65 -0.31 5.76
N ARG A 69 -17.30 -0.17 7.04
CA ARG A 69 -18.30 0.12 8.08
C ARG A 69 -18.89 1.52 8.03
N HIS A 70 -18.16 2.50 7.48
CA HIS A 70 -18.55 3.92 7.52
C HIS A 70 -18.80 4.47 8.94
N ASP A 71 -18.39 3.74 9.98
CA ASP A 71 -18.60 4.05 11.40
C ASP A 71 -17.52 4.99 11.97
N TRP A 72 -16.84 5.76 11.11
CA TRP A 72 -15.75 6.63 11.58
C TRP A 72 -16.23 8.05 11.83
N GLU A 73 -15.97 8.52 13.06
CA GLU A 73 -16.18 9.88 13.55
C GLU A 73 -15.78 10.96 12.52
N SER A 74 -16.57 12.04 12.47
CA SER A 74 -16.43 13.12 11.49
C SER A 74 -15.06 13.80 11.60
N ARG A 75 -14.26 13.70 10.53
CA ARG A 75 -12.98 14.41 10.40
C ARG A 75 -13.27 15.88 10.07
N SER A 76 -12.49 16.81 10.63
CA SER A 76 -12.57 18.24 10.31
C SER A 76 -12.16 18.57 8.87
N GLU A 77 -11.37 17.70 8.23
CA GLU A 77 -10.90 17.87 6.86
C GLU A 77 -11.14 16.62 6.00
N PRO A 78 -11.64 16.76 4.75
CA PRO A 78 -11.79 15.65 3.84
C PRO A 78 -10.42 15.05 3.46
N ALA A 79 -10.37 13.72 3.27
CA ALA A 79 -9.14 13.02 2.89
C ALA A 79 -8.59 13.54 1.55
N ASP A 80 -7.41 14.18 1.63
CA ASP A 80 -6.74 14.82 0.51
C ASP A 80 -6.32 13.80 -0.57
N ARG A 81 -6.09 14.26 -1.80
CA ARG A 81 -5.70 13.39 -2.94
C ARG A 81 -4.41 12.60 -2.63
N ARG A 82 -3.51 13.20 -1.85
CA ARG A 82 -2.27 12.59 -1.39
C ARG A 82 -2.51 11.46 -0.39
N GLU A 83 -3.41 11.64 0.57
CA GLU A 83 -3.79 10.58 1.53
C GLU A 83 -4.33 9.36 0.79
N ARG A 84 -5.15 9.56 -0.25
CA ARG A 84 -5.71 8.44 -1.05
C ARG A 84 -4.64 7.63 -1.76
N ILE A 85 -3.67 8.31 -2.38
CA ILE A 85 -2.56 7.64 -3.07
C ILE A 85 -1.73 6.85 -2.05
N VAL A 86 -1.46 7.44 -0.89
CA VAL A 86 -0.70 6.80 0.19
C VAL A 86 -1.44 5.58 0.74
N THR A 87 -2.75 5.68 1.00
CA THR A 87 -3.56 4.53 1.44
C THR A 87 -3.57 3.43 0.38
N ALA A 88 -3.79 3.78 -0.89
CA ALA A 88 -3.79 2.82 -1.99
C ALA A 88 -2.42 2.13 -2.15
N TYR A 89 -1.33 2.89 -1.98
CA TYR A 89 0.03 2.38 -2.05
C TYR A 89 0.30 1.35 -0.95
N SER A 90 -0.01 1.68 0.31
CA SER A 90 0.23 0.75 1.42
C SER A 90 -0.65 -0.50 1.36
N LEU A 91 -1.90 -0.36 0.89
CA LEU A 91 -2.76 -1.51 0.58
C LEU A 91 -2.18 -2.37 -0.54
N ALA A 92 -1.63 -1.75 -1.57
CA ALA A 92 -1.02 -2.46 -2.69
C ALA A 92 0.19 -3.28 -2.28
N VAL A 93 1.05 -2.72 -1.43
CA VAL A 93 2.21 -3.43 -0.88
C VAL A 93 1.76 -4.63 -0.06
N LEU A 94 0.77 -4.46 0.81
CA LEU A 94 0.22 -5.55 1.61
C LEU A 94 -0.37 -6.65 0.73
N LEU A 95 -1.17 -6.27 -0.27
CA LEU A 95 -1.83 -7.22 -1.16
C LEU A 95 -0.82 -7.96 -2.05
N ALA A 96 0.18 -7.26 -2.59
CA ALA A 96 1.27 -7.86 -3.35
C ALA A 96 2.09 -8.84 -2.50
N PHE A 97 2.34 -8.51 -1.23
CA PHE A 97 3.03 -9.40 -0.30
C PHE A 97 2.22 -10.68 -0.02
N ILE A 98 0.93 -10.53 0.32
CA ILE A 98 0.05 -11.68 0.58
C ILE A 98 -0.06 -12.57 -0.66
N VAL A 99 -0.41 -12.00 -1.81
CA VAL A 99 -0.56 -12.75 -3.06
C VAL A 99 0.77 -13.38 -3.48
N GLY A 100 1.88 -12.65 -3.35
CA GLY A 100 3.22 -13.18 -3.62
C GLY A 100 3.53 -14.41 -2.77
N ALA A 101 3.23 -14.37 -1.48
CA ALA A 101 3.45 -15.49 -0.57
C ALA A 101 2.64 -16.75 -0.95
N PHE A 102 1.49 -16.60 -1.60
CA PHE A 102 0.66 -17.74 -2.05
C PHE A 102 0.99 -18.24 -3.46
N VAL A 103 1.36 -17.33 -4.38
CA VAL A 103 1.53 -17.66 -5.80
C VAL A 103 2.97 -18.01 -6.14
N THR A 104 3.93 -17.53 -5.36
CA THR A 104 5.35 -17.68 -5.66
C THR A 104 6.02 -18.66 -4.70
N PRO A 105 7.01 -19.45 -5.17
CA PRO A 105 7.79 -20.28 -4.29
C PRO A 105 8.45 -19.43 -3.17
N PRO A 106 8.66 -20.00 -1.97
CA PRO A 106 9.22 -19.27 -0.83
C PRO A 106 10.74 -19.10 -0.96
N ASP A 107 11.23 -18.67 -2.13
CA ASP A 107 12.64 -18.35 -2.36
C ASP A 107 12.84 -16.84 -2.59
N PRO A 108 13.90 -16.23 -2.01
CA PRO A 108 14.10 -14.78 -2.08
C PRO A 108 14.23 -14.23 -3.50
N MET A 109 14.74 -15.03 -4.44
CA MET A 109 15.03 -14.58 -5.81
C MET A 109 13.75 -14.45 -6.62
N THR A 110 12.91 -15.50 -6.61
CA THR A 110 11.61 -15.48 -7.29
C THR A 110 10.70 -14.42 -6.68
N GLN A 111 10.70 -14.25 -5.35
CA GLN A 111 9.92 -13.19 -4.71
C GLN A 111 10.36 -11.79 -5.17
N THR A 112 11.66 -11.54 -5.28
CA THR A 112 12.18 -10.24 -5.75
C THR A 112 11.78 -9.94 -7.19
N LEU A 113 11.79 -10.95 -8.07
CA LEU A 113 11.42 -10.80 -9.48
C LEU A 113 9.91 -10.59 -9.68
N THR A 114 9.11 -11.24 -8.85
CA THR A 114 7.64 -11.26 -8.98
C THR A 114 6.95 -10.13 -8.22
N LEU A 115 7.61 -9.54 -7.22
CA LEU A 115 7.01 -8.48 -6.40
C LEU A 115 6.70 -7.21 -7.20
N PRO A 116 7.58 -6.64 -8.05
CA PRO A 116 7.25 -5.45 -8.83
C PRO A 116 5.99 -5.59 -9.72
N PRO A 117 5.81 -6.66 -10.52
CA PRO A 117 4.59 -6.81 -11.30
C PRO A 117 3.35 -7.06 -10.42
N LEU A 118 3.48 -7.84 -9.34
CA LEU A 118 2.37 -8.03 -8.37
C LEU A 118 1.96 -6.71 -7.72
N PHE A 119 2.93 -5.87 -7.35
CA PHE A 119 2.69 -4.54 -6.81
C PHE A 119 1.93 -3.66 -7.81
N ALA A 120 2.34 -3.64 -9.08
CA ALA A 120 1.68 -2.82 -10.09
C ALA A 120 0.18 -3.19 -10.23
N VAL A 121 -0.13 -4.48 -10.31
CA VAL A 121 -1.52 -4.97 -10.36
C VAL A 121 -2.28 -4.63 -9.08
N SER A 122 -1.66 -4.90 -7.92
CA SER A 122 -2.24 -4.63 -6.61
C SER A 122 -2.50 -3.14 -6.38
N PHE A 123 -1.67 -2.27 -6.96
CA PHE A 123 -1.80 -0.82 -6.87
C PHE A 123 -3.02 -0.32 -7.64
N VAL A 124 -3.23 -0.82 -8.86
CA VAL A 124 -4.43 -0.48 -9.63
C VAL A 124 -5.69 -0.90 -8.87
N VAL A 125 -5.73 -2.13 -8.36
CA VAL A 125 -6.88 -2.64 -7.59
C VAL A 125 -7.13 -1.80 -6.33
N SER A 126 -6.09 -1.54 -5.54
CA SER A 126 -6.19 -0.77 -4.30
C SER A 126 -6.58 0.68 -4.56
N TYR A 127 -6.04 1.30 -5.61
CA TYR A 127 -6.38 2.67 -5.99
C TYR A 127 -7.84 2.82 -6.41
N LEU A 128 -8.36 1.87 -7.19
CA LEU A 128 -9.77 1.82 -7.57
C LEU A 128 -10.66 1.62 -6.34
N PHE A 129 -10.29 0.72 -5.42
CA PHE A 129 -11.03 0.49 -4.19
C PHE A 129 -11.14 1.76 -3.34
N VAL A 130 -10.01 2.44 -3.08
CA VAL A 130 -9.96 3.69 -2.30
C VAL A 130 -10.76 4.81 -3.00
N THR A 131 -10.71 4.87 -4.32
CA THR A 131 -11.44 5.89 -5.08
C THR A 131 -12.95 5.64 -5.06
N ARG A 132 -13.39 4.39 -5.24
CA ARG A 132 -14.82 4.03 -5.22
C ARG A 132 -15.46 4.20 -3.84
N GLY A 133 -14.77 3.80 -2.77
CA GLY A 133 -15.26 4.02 -1.40
C GLY A 133 -15.50 5.50 -1.07
N SER A 134 -14.75 6.42 -1.70
CA SER A 134 -15.00 7.86 -1.55
C SER A 134 -16.20 8.37 -2.36
N VAL A 135 -16.58 7.71 -3.45
CA VAL A 135 -17.73 8.10 -4.28
C VAL A 135 -19.03 7.65 -3.61
N ASP A 136 -19.07 6.43 -3.07
CA ASP A 136 -20.23 5.89 -2.37
C ASP A 136 -20.57 6.67 -1.10
N GLY A 137 -19.56 7.21 -0.40
CA GLY A 137 -19.75 8.10 0.75
C GLY A 137 -20.36 9.47 0.41
N ARG A 138 -20.26 9.94 -0.85
CA ARG A 138 -20.83 11.23 -1.30
C ARG A 138 -22.27 11.10 -1.82
N GLY A 139 -22.70 9.90 -2.18
CA GLY A 139 -24.05 9.63 -2.70
C GLY A 139 -25.12 9.43 -1.61
N ARG A 140 -24.74 9.29 -0.33
CA ARG A 140 -25.68 9.05 0.78
C ARG A 140 -26.22 10.31 1.48
N THR A 141 -25.87 11.51 1.03
CA THR A 141 -26.32 12.78 1.64
C THR A 141 -27.54 13.42 0.97
N THR A 142 -28.33 12.66 0.22
CA THR A 142 -29.59 13.15 -0.36
C THR A 142 -30.72 12.16 -0.14
N VAL A 143 -31.21 12.06 1.10
CA VAL A 143 -32.61 11.77 1.42
C VAL A 143 -32.95 12.51 2.71
#